data_AF-A0A3P8AY10-F1
#
_entry.id   AF-A0A3P8AY10-F1
#
_cell.length_a   1.000
_cell.length_b   1.000
_cell.length_c   1.000
_cell.angle_alpha   90.00
_cell.angle_beta   90.00
_cell.angle_gamma   90.00
#
_symmetry.space_group_name_H-M   'P 1'
#
loop_
_entity.id
_entity.type
_entity.pdbx_description
1 polymer ?
#
loop_
_entity_poly.entity_id
_entity_poly.type
_entity_poly.pdbx_seq_one_letter_code
_entity_poly.pdbx_strand_id
1 'polypeptide(L)'
;MRVHISSFIREFMNTCSTSVQATVVNKASCGLKTVTCSSAHLGGGRLCGGRMVQLKPSFVVVDAAVGVKRDKARKFGRHEKKFVLLPYHEVLSCELDARFEHIKHGLVTAVLVNEQRPALRNFIFALKTFVSTYGFRFSREDHLQLIKLLYLIMVRKDQWEEIIMYSAKALEDLMNKSYFGYQQLELDWEPVYQLYHSASYGKLMEEIEGKNLRNCVFRLKRFYKPSDAPKIWDKIQIHLSPVYSTKEFCDLALMFLPVKLTTEEHKKFGASLWFDTMWKMYEVVEMSDKWGSELPNLFATLAYSNPDFMDWTPLYDTIFTRSIRAMGLSIREGKVAVGDGTGAESLGGLARMVVATLGGPYGYVFAHNRMLEE
;
A
#
# COMPACT_ATOMS: atom_id res chain seq x y z
N MET A 1 -21.49 14.11 1.20
CA MET A 1 -20.92 12.74 1.10
C MET A 1 -21.87 11.69 0.50
N ARG A 2 -23.10 11.50 1.01
CA ARG A 2 -24.08 10.56 0.40
C ARG A 2 -24.36 10.83 -1.09
N VAL A 3 -24.44 12.10 -1.49
CA VAL A 3 -24.64 12.53 -2.89
C VAL A 3 -23.43 12.19 -3.78
N HIS A 4 -22.20 12.46 -3.31
CA HIS A 4 -20.97 12.11 -4.05
C HIS A 4 -20.79 10.60 -4.20
N ILE A 5 -21.12 9.82 -3.17
CA ILE A 5 -21.07 8.36 -3.23
C ILE A 5 -22.13 7.83 -4.22
N SER A 6 -23.38 8.30 -4.17
CA SER A 6 -24.43 7.86 -5.11
C SER A 6 -24.13 8.25 -6.56
N SER A 7 -23.60 9.46 -6.80
CA SER A 7 -23.20 9.92 -8.14
C SER A 7 -22.03 9.11 -8.67
N PHE A 8 -21.00 8.88 -7.84
CA PHE A 8 -19.84 8.08 -8.20
C PHE A 8 -20.21 6.62 -8.48
N ILE A 9 -21.12 6.03 -7.69
CA ILE A 9 -21.56 4.65 -7.92
C ILE A 9 -22.35 4.53 -9.23
N ARG A 10 -23.17 5.53 -9.60
CA ARG A 10 -23.84 5.52 -10.92
C ARG A 10 -22.83 5.59 -12.07
N GLU A 11 -21.78 6.40 -11.93
CA GLU A 11 -20.70 6.50 -12.92
C GLU A 11 -19.86 5.20 -13.00
N PHE A 12 -19.58 4.58 -11.86
CA PHE A 12 -18.97 3.24 -11.77
C PHE A 12 -19.84 2.16 -12.41
N MET A 13 -21.17 2.21 -12.22
CA MET A 13 -22.12 1.27 -12.85
C MET A 13 -22.23 1.46 -14.37
N ASN A 14 -22.16 2.69 -14.85
CA ASN A 14 -22.19 2.98 -16.29
C ASN A 14 -20.93 2.44 -16.98
N THR A 15 -19.75 2.59 -16.34
CA THR A 15 -18.49 2.02 -16.82
C THR A 15 -18.47 0.48 -16.71
N CYS A 16 -19.06 -0.10 -15.67
CA CYS A 16 -19.30 -1.55 -15.57
C CYS A 16 -20.23 -2.08 -16.66
N SER A 17 -21.30 -1.35 -17.01
CA SER A 17 -22.27 -1.80 -18.01
C SER A 17 -21.64 -1.89 -19.41
N THR A 18 -20.75 -0.95 -19.74
CA THR A 18 -19.93 -1.01 -20.96
C THR A 18 -18.89 -2.13 -20.93
N SER A 19 -18.30 -2.46 -19.77
CA SER A 19 -17.37 -3.60 -19.66
C SER A 19 -18.12 -4.93 -19.80
N VAL A 20 -19.33 -5.06 -19.25
CA VAL A 20 -20.19 -6.25 -19.38
C VAL A 20 -20.55 -6.52 -20.84
N GLN A 21 -20.90 -5.49 -21.63
CA GLN A 21 -21.16 -5.67 -23.06
C GLN A 21 -19.92 -6.12 -23.84
N ALA A 22 -18.73 -5.61 -23.51
CA ALA A 22 -17.47 -6.07 -24.11
C ALA A 22 -17.11 -7.52 -23.67
N THR A 23 -17.42 -7.91 -22.44
CA THR A 23 -17.17 -9.26 -21.91
C THR A 23 -18.16 -10.30 -22.45
N VAL A 24 -19.41 -9.93 -22.76
CA VAL A 24 -20.37 -10.81 -23.45
C VAL A 24 -19.88 -11.17 -24.85
N VAL A 25 -19.23 -10.23 -25.56
CA VAL A 25 -18.55 -10.50 -26.85
C VAL A 25 -17.35 -11.44 -26.65
N ASN A 26 -16.57 -11.30 -25.57
CA ASN A 26 -15.49 -12.24 -25.25
C ASN A 26 -15.98 -13.63 -24.79
N LYS A 27 -17.16 -13.74 -24.18
CA LYS A 27 -17.81 -15.03 -23.86
C LYS A 27 -18.09 -15.85 -25.12
N ALA A 28 -18.40 -15.20 -26.25
CA ALA A 28 -18.53 -15.86 -27.54
C ALA A 28 -17.19 -16.32 -28.13
N SER A 29 -16.07 -15.65 -27.78
CA SER A 29 -14.72 -16.04 -28.20
C SER A 29 -14.11 -17.19 -27.36
N CYS A 30 -14.63 -17.43 -26.16
CA CYS A 30 -14.44 -18.67 -25.41
C CYS A 30 -15.34 -19.77 -25.98
N GLY A 31 -15.14 -20.10 -27.26
CA GLY A 31 -15.75 -21.26 -27.89
C GLY A 31 -15.30 -22.52 -27.19
N LEU A 32 -16.08 -22.97 -26.20
CA LEU A 32 -16.02 -24.32 -25.67
C LEU A 32 -16.30 -25.27 -26.84
N LYS A 33 -15.25 -25.80 -27.47
CA LYS A 33 -15.33 -27.14 -28.02
C LYS A 33 -15.55 -28.04 -26.81
N THR A 34 -16.80 -28.46 -26.62
CA THR A 34 -17.14 -29.61 -25.82
C THR A 34 -16.21 -30.74 -26.22
N VAL A 35 -15.21 -31.03 -25.38
CA VAL A 35 -14.61 -32.36 -25.38
C VAL A 35 -15.72 -33.24 -24.87
N THR A 36 -16.42 -33.89 -25.80
CA THR A 36 -17.37 -34.95 -25.51
C THR A 36 -16.63 -36.04 -24.79
N CYS A 37 -16.68 -36.04 -23.46
CA CYS A 37 -16.43 -37.22 -22.66
C CYS A 37 -17.64 -38.13 -22.90
N SER A 38 -17.50 -39.07 -23.85
CA SER A 38 -18.49 -40.11 -24.07
C SER A 38 -18.72 -40.85 -22.76
N SER A 39 -19.95 -40.77 -22.24
CA SER A 39 -20.40 -41.45 -21.05
C SER A 39 -20.31 -42.97 -21.26
N ALA A 40 -19.46 -43.66 -20.49
CA ALA A 40 -19.54 -45.10 -20.34
C ALA A 40 -20.30 -45.42 -19.05
N HIS A 41 -21.36 -46.22 -19.21
CA HIS A 41 -22.36 -46.62 -18.24
C HIS A 41 -21.85 -47.00 -16.84
N LEU A 42 -22.60 -46.54 -15.83
CA LEU A 42 -22.74 -47.19 -14.53
C LEU A 42 -23.30 -48.61 -14.74
N GLY A 43 -22.46 -49.63 -14.58
CA GLY A 43 -22.84 -51.04 -14.61
C GLY A 43 -22.07 -51.80 -13.53
N GLY A 44 -22.81 -52.45 -12.63
CA GLY A 44 -22.33 -53.07 -11.40
C GLY A 44 -21.16 -54.06 -11.57
N GLY A 45 -20.32 -54.11 -10.55
CA GLY A 45 -19.17 -54.99 -10.48
C GLY A 45 -19.56 -56.48 -10.41
N ARG A 46 -18.97 -57.27 -11.30
CA ARG A 46 -18.55 -58.64 -10.99
C ARG A 46 -17.04 -58.71 -11.20
N LEU A 47 -16.37 -59.16 -10.16
CA LEU A 47 -14.96 -59.54 -10.16
C LEU A 47 -14.78 -60.79 -11.04
N CYS A 48 -13.90 -60.73 -12.03
CA CYS A 48 -13.14 -61.88 -12.53
C CYS A 48 -11.86 -61.39 -13.21
N GLY A 49 -10.75 -62.08 -12.94
CA GLY A 49 -9.39 -61.59 -13.08
C GLY A 49 -8.94 -61.17 -14.48
N GLY A 50 -8.02 -60.21 -14.51
CA GLY A 50 -7.31 -59.76 -15.71
C GLY A 50 -6.51 -58.49 -15.41
N ARG A 51 -5.18 -58.60 -15.55
CA ARG A 51 -4.12 -57.56 -15.45
C ARG A 51 -4.58 -56.13 -15.05
N MET A 52 -4.05 -55.64 -13.93
CA MET A 52 -3.97 -54.20 -13.67
C MET A 52 -3.22 -53.52 -14.82
N VAL A 53 -3.96 -52.88 -15.71
CA VAL A 53 -3.39 -51.92 -16.65
C VAL A 53 -3.01 -50.70 -15.82
N GLN A 54 -1.72 -50.52 -15.53
CA GLN A 54 -1.23 -49.25 -15.01
C GLN A 54 -1.59 -48.16 -16.05
N LEU A 55 -2.60 -47.35 -15.74
CA LEU A 55 -2.90 -46.13 -16.48
C LEU A 55 -1.65 -45.25 -16.41
N LYS A 56 -0.94 -45.14 -17.54
CA LYS A 56 0.19 -44.22 -17.66
C LYS A 56 -0.31 -42.81 -17.30
N PRO A 57 0.42 -42.04 -16.48
CA PRO A 57 0.03 -40.66 -16.21
C PRO A 57 -0.07 -39.92 -17.55
N SER A 58 -1.25 -39.37 -17.83
CA SER A 58 -1.46 -38.55 -19.02
C SER A 58 -0.67 -37.26 -18.85
N PHE A 59 0.49 -37.15 -19.52
CA PHE A 59 1.26 -35.92 -19.53
C PHE A 59 0.49 -34.87 -20.34
N VAL A 60 -0.03 -33.86 -19.65
CA VAL A 60 -0.61 -32.68 -20.31
C VAL A 60 0.54 -31.73 -20.61
N VAL A 61 0.89 -31.60 -21.89
CA VAL A 61 1.88 -30.62 -22.34
C VAL A 61 1.23 -29.24 -22.28
N VAL A 62 1.71 -28.39 -21.38
CA VAL A 62 1.23 -27.01 -21.24
C VAL A 62 2.06 -26.11 -22.14
N ASP A 63 1.45 -25.56 -23.19
CA ASP A 63 2.07 -24.50 -23.99
C ASP A 63 1.99 -23.16 -23.24
N ALA A 64 2.97 -22.94 -22.36
CA ALA A 64 3.07 -21.73 -21.56
C ALA A 64 3.21 -20.47 -22.43
N ALA A 65 3.80 -20.56 -23.63
CA ALA A 65 4.00 -19.41 -24.51
C ALA A 65 2.65 -18.87 -25.03
N VAL A 66 1.72 -19.77 -25.34
CA VAL A 66 0.36 -19.40 -25.77
C VAL A 66 -0.41 -18.74 -24.62
N GLY A 67 -0.36 -19.31 -23.41
CA GLY A 67 -1.02 -18.74 -22.23
C GLY A 67 -0.50 -17.33 -21.88
N VAL A 68 0.82 -17.12 -21.92
CA VAL A 68 1.42 -15.80 -21.67
C VAL A 68 0.97 -14.77 -22.72
N LYS A 69 0.90 -15.16 -24.00
CA LYS A 69 0.43 -14.26 -25.07
C LYS A 69 -1.02 -13.82 -24.85
N ARG A 70 -1.89 -14.72 -24.41
CA ARG A 70 -3.30 -14.41 -24.10
C ARG A 70 -3.43 -13.49 -22.89
N ASP A 71 -2.72 -13.77 -21.80
CA ASP A 71 -2.73 -12.92 -20.61
C ASP A 71 -2.21 -11.51 -20.89
N LYS A 72 -1.21 -11.38 -21.78
CA LYS A 72 -0.74 -10.08 -22.26
C LYS A 72 -1.79 -9.34 -23.09
N ALA A 73 -2.52 -10.03 -23.96
CA ALA A 73 -3.57 -9.44 -24.80
C ALA A 73 -4.71 -8.83 -23.96
N ARG A 74 -4.98 -9.41 -22.78
CA ARG A 74 -6.02 -8.96 -21.85
C ARG A 74 -5.67 -7.68 -21.07
N LYS A 75 -4.45 -7.14 -21.22
CA LYS A 75 -4.00 -5.89 -20.60
C LYS A 75 -4.24 -5.82 -19.07
N PHE A 76 -4.10 -6.96 -18.40
CA PHE A 76 -4.15 -7.01 -16.94
C PHE A 76 -3.03 -6.17 -16.32
N GLY A 77 -3.25 -5.72 -15.09
CA GLY A 77 -2.20 -5.15 -14.26
C GLY A 77 -1.13 -6.19 -13.86
N ARG A 78 -0.51 -5.98 -12.69
CA ARG A 78 0.52 -6.87 -12.15
C ARG A 78 -0.09 -8.16 -11.58
N HIS A 79 -0.44 -9.09 -12.46
CA HIS A 79 -0.94 -10.42 -12.11
C HIS A 79 0.20 -11.43 -11.90
N GLU A 80 -0.10 -12.49 -11.15
CA GLU A 80 0.84 -13.57 -10.86
C GLU A 80 1.05 -14.46 -12.09
N LYS A 81 2.29 -14.55 -12.59
CA LYS A 81 2.63 -15.25 -13.86
C LYS A 81 2.66 -16.78 -13.72
N LYS A 82 2.76 -17.29 -12.50
CA LYS A 82 2.89 -18.73 -12.21
C LYS A 82 1.68 -19.56 -12.67
N PHE A 83 0.50 -18.96 -12.74
CA PHE A 83 -0.75 -19.66 -13.12
C PHE A 83 -0.79 -20.10 -14.58
N VAL A 84 0.06 -19.54 -15.44
CA VAL A 84 0.16 -19.92 -16.86
C VAL A 84 0.75 -21.33 -17.04
N LEU A 85 1.47 -21.83 -16.04
CA LEU A 85 2.09 -23.16 -16.07
C LEU A 85 1.12 -24.28 -15.70
N LEU A 86 -0.11 -23.96 -15.29
CA LEU A 86 -1.08 -24.95 -14.85
C LEU A 86 -1.75 -25.65 -16.05
N PRO A 87 -1.94 -26.98 -16.00
CA PRO A 87 -2.63 -27.74 -17.05
C PRO A 87 -4.04 -27.25 -17.38
N TYR A 88 -4.71 -26.63 -16.40
CA TYR A 88 -6.08 -26.11 -16.49
C TYR A 88 -6.13 -24.57 -16.52
N HIS A 89 -5.06 -23.91 -16.96
CA HIS A 89 -4.94 -22.45 -16.98
C HIS A 89 -6.10 -21.74 -17.72
N GLU A 90 -6.59 -22.31 -18.81
CA GLU A 90 -7.67 -21.73 -19.60
C GLU A 90 -9.00 -21.68 -18.82
N VAL A 91 -9.34 -22.80 -18.18
CA VAL A 91 -10.54 -22.92 -17.33
C VAL A 91 -10.42 -21.99 -16.13
N LEU A 92 -9.26 -22.01 -15.47
CA LEU A 92 -8.97 -21.13 -14.34
C LEU A 92 -9.12 -19.66 -14.73
N SER A 93 -8.60 -19.26 -15.88
CA SER A 93 -8.70 -17.86 -16.32
C SER A 93 -10.14 -17.40 -16.50
N CYS A 94 -10.99 -18.25 -17.08
CA CYS A 94 -12.42 -17.95 -17.24
C CYS A 94 -13.15 -17.88 -15.89
N GLU A 95 -12.82 -18.78 -14.97
CA GLU A 95 -13.40 -18.79 -13.62
C GLU A 95 -12.99 -17.55 -12.81
N LEU A 96 -11.73 -17.15 -12.91
CA LEU A 96 -11.22 -15.95 -12.22
C LEU A 96 -11.86 -14.67 -12.75
N ASP A 97 -12.07 -14.56 -14.06
CA ASP A 97 -12.77 -13.41 -14.65
C ASP A 97 -14.22 -13.34 -14.13
N ALA A 98 -14.93 -14.48 -14.14
CA ALA A 98 -16.30 -14.56 -13.63
C ALA A 98 -16.37 -14.24 -12.12
N ARG A 99 -15.39 -14.72 -11.34
CA ARG A 99 -15.30 -14.44 -9.90
C ARG A 99 -15.04 -12.96 -9.63
N PHE A 100 -14.18 -12.32 -10.41
CA PHE A 100 -13.92 -10.89 -10.28
C PHE A 100 -15.16 -10.05 -10.61
N GLU A 101 -15.86 -10.36 -11.70
CA GLU A 101 -17.14 -9.72 -12.06
C GLU A 101 -18.19 -9.88 -10.94
N HIS A 102 -18.29 -11.08 -10.36
CA HIS A 102 -19.19 -11.33 -9.22
C HIS A 102 -18.82 -10.48 -7.99
N ILE A 103 -17.52 -10.37 -7.67
CA ILE A 103 -17.04 -9.51 -6.56
C ILE A 103 -17.36 -8.04 -6.86
N LYS A 104 -17.12 -7.57 -8.09
CA LYS A 104 -17.39 -6.20 -8.52
C LYS A 104 -18.88 -5.86 -8.38
N HIS A 105 -19.75 -6.70 -8.92
CA HIS A 105 -21.19 -6.53 -8.83
C HIS A 105 -21.68 -6.59 -7.37
N GLY A 106 -21.17 -7.53 -6.59
CA GLY A 106 -21.49 -7.69 -5.18
C GLY A 106 -21.10 -6.48 -4.33
N LEU A 107 -19.90 -5.94 -4.54
CA LEU A 107 -19.44 -4.71 -3.88
C LEU A 107 -20.39 -3.55 -4.17
N VAL A 108 -20.70 -3.31 -5.45
CA VAL A 108 -21.56 -2.19 -5.81
C VAL A 108 -22.96 -2.34 -5.25
N THR A 109 -23.54 -3.54 -5.39
CA THR A 109 -24.88 -3.84 -4.88
C THR A 109 -24.96 -3.64 -3.38
N ALA A 110 -23.98 -4.16 -2.63
CA ALA A 110 -23.92 -4.00 -1.18
C ALA A 110 -23.82 -2.52 -0.76
N VAL A 111 -23.05 -1.71 -1.51
CA VAL A 111 -22.94 -0.28 -1.23
C VAL A 111 -24.23 0.47 -1.58
N LEU A 112 -24.91 0.11 -2.67
CA LEU A 112 -26.17 0.72 -3.12
C LEU A 112 -27.35 0.42 -2.18
N VAL A 113 -27.49 -0.85 -1.80
CA VAL A 113 -28.52 -1.32 -0.87
C VAL A 113 -28.18 -0.92 0.59
N ASN A 114 -26.95 -0.44 0.80
CA ASN A 114 -26.41 -0.11 2.13
C ASN A 114 -26.42 -1.32 3.09
N GLU A 115 -26.22 -2.53 2.53
CA GLU A 115 -26.12 -3.77 3.29
C GLU A 115 -24.69 -3.97 3.78
N GLN A 116 -24.41 -3.41 4.96
CA GLN A 116 -23.07 -3.39 5.56
C GLN A 116 -22.59 -4.78 5.99
N ARG A 117 -23.44 -5.51 6.74
CA ARG A 117 -23.19 -6.89 7.17
C ARG A 117 -24.39 -7.76 6.76
N PRO A 118 -24.16 -8.98 6.22
CA PRO A 118 -22.86 -9.60 5.94
C PRO A 118 -22.26 -9.23 4.57
N ALA A 119 -23.05 -8.65 3.66
CA ALA A 119 -22.69 -8.52 2.24
C ALA A 119 -21.41 -7.71 1.99
N LEU A 120 -21.37 -6.42 2.35
CA LEU A 120 -20.24 -5.55 2.01
C LEU A 120 -18.92 -6.08 2.58
N ARG A 121 -18.93 -6.47 3.86
CA ARG A 121 -17.77 -7.08 4.53
C ARG A 121 -17.24 -8.29 3.77
N ASN A 122 -18.11 -9.22 3.37
CA ASN A 122 -17.72 -10.44 2.68
C ASN A 122 -17.16 -10.15 1.29
N PHE A 123 -17.72 -9.19 0.56
CA PHE A 123 -17.21 -8.80 -0.76
C PHE A 123 -15.87 -8.06 -0.67
N ILE A 124 -15.63 -7.22 0.35
CA ILE A 124 -14.32 -6.61 0.59
C ILE A 124 -13.29 -7.69 0.92
N PHE A 125 -13.64 -8.65 1.78
CA PHE A 125 -12.77 -9.78 2.10
C PHE A 125 -12.47 -10.65 0.88
N ALA A 126 -13.48 -10.93 0.05
CA ALA A 126 -13.31 -11.66 -1.20
C ALA A 126 -12.39 -10.93 -2.18
N LEU A 127 -12.52 -9.61 -2.31
CA LEU A 127 -11.62 -8.78 -3.12
C LEU A 127 -10.18 -8.83 -2.61
N LYS A 128 -9.98 -8.64 -1.29
CA LYS A 128 -8.67 -8.72 -0.66
C LYS A 128 -8.01 -10.08 -0.94
N THR A 129 -8.76 -11.17 -0.73
CA THR A 129 -8.29 -12.53 -0.97
C THR A 129 -7.95 -12.77 -2.44
N PHE A 130 -8.77 -12.25 -3.36
CA PHE A 130 -8.53 -12.34 -4.79
C PHE A 130 -7.23 -11.64 -5.19
N VAL A 131 -7.01 -10.41 -4.72
CA VAL A 131 -5.80 -9.63 -5.00
C VAL A 131 -4.55 -10.29 -4.41
N SER A 132 -4.64 -10.76 -3.17
CA SER A 132 -3.54 -11.47 -2.49
C SER A 132 -3.14 -12.75 -3.21
N THR A 133 -4.10 -13.49 -3.77
CA THR A 133 -3.86 -14.81 -4.38
C THR A 133 -3.45 -14.72 -5.84
N TYR A 134 -4.14 -13.90 -6.63
CA TYR A 134 -4.03 -13.86 -8.09
C TYR A 134 -3.33 -12.59 -8.62
N GLY A 135 -3.10 -11.60 -7.76
CA GLY A 135 -2.59 -10.29 -8.14
C GLY A 135 -3.66 -9.43 -8.82
N PHE A 136 -3.23 -8.44 -9.62
CA PHE A 136 -4.13 -7.50 -10.28
C PHE A 136 -4.58 -8.00 -11.67
N ARG A 137 -5.48 -9.00 -11.72
CA ARG A 137 -6.12 -9.49 -12.96
C ARG A 137 -7.36 -8.65 -13.34
N PHE A 138 -7.20 -7.34 -13.44
CA PHE A 138 -8.22 -6.42 -13.90
C PHE A 138 -7.59 -5.23 -14.61
N SER A 139 -8.42 -4.42 -15.27
CA SER A 139 -7.96 -3.26 -16.01
C SER A 139 -7.41 -2.17 -15.08
N ARG A 140 -6.59 -1.27 -15.62
CA ARG A 140 -6.08 -0.12 -14.87
C ARG A 140 -7.21 0.78 -14.36
N GLU A 141 -8.25 0.96 -15.16
CA GLU A 141 -9.42 1.78 -14.80
C GLU A 141 -10.17 1.16 -13.63
N ASP A 142 -10.47 -0.14 -13.70
CA ASP A 142 -11.09 -0.87 -12.59
C ASP A 142 -10.26 -0.75 -11.31
N HIS A 143 -8.93 -0.80 -11.40
CA HIS A 143 -8.06 -0.65 -10.24
C HIS A 143 -8.23 0.71 -9.57
N LEU A 144 -8.16 1.82 -10.34
CA LEU A 144 -8.32 3.17 -9.82
C LEU A 144 -9.71 3.36 -9.19
N GLN A 145 -10.73 2.83 -9.84
CA GLN A 145 -12.10 2.92 -9.36
C GLN A 145 -12.33 2.10 -8.08
N LEU A 146 -11.73 0.91 -7.97
CA LEU A 146 -11.76 0.10 -6.74
C LEU A 146 -11.08 0.81 -5.58
N ILE A 147 -9.93 1.47 -5.81
CA ILE A 147 -9.24 2.28 -4.80
C ILE A 147 -10.16 3.42 -4.33
N LYS A 148 -10.75 4.17 -5.28
CA LYS A 148 -11.66 5.27 -4.96
C LYS A 148 -12.91 4.78 -4.21
N LEU A 149 -13.51 3.66 -4.63
CA LEU A 149 -14.68 3.07 -3.98
C LEU A 149 -14.38 2.66 -2.54
N LEU A 150 -13.29 1.91 -2.31
CA LEU A 150 -12.91 1.46 -0.97
C LEU A 150 -12.50 2.63 -0.07
N TYR A 151 -11.84 3.65 -0.61
CA TYR A 151 -11.58 4.89 0.10
C TYR A 151 -12.88 5.54 0.59
N LEU A 152 -13.88 5.67 -0.30
CA LEU A 152 -15.17 6.25 0.05
C LEU A 152 -15.97 5.41 1.06
N ILE A 153 -15.80 4.08 1.03
CA ILE A 153 -16.39 3.18 2.03
C ILE A 153 -15.71 3.39 3.38
N MET A 154 -14.38 3.36 3.43
CA MET A 154 -13.57 3.50 4.65
C MET A 154 -13.85 4.82 5.38
N VAL A 155 -14.03 5.90 4.62
CA VAL A 155 -14.11 7.28 5.13
C VAL A 155 -15.55 7.73 5.44
N ARG A 156 -16.54 6.93 5.06
CA ARG A 156 -17.95 7.26 5.31
C ARG A 156 -18.20 7.42 6.81
N LYS A 157 -18.97 8.46 7.18
CA LYS A 157 -19.41 8.69 8.57
C LYS A 157 -20.26 7.52 9.09
N ASP A 158 -20.15 7.24 10.39
CA ASP A 158 -20.91 6.20 11.09
C ASP A 158 -20.77 4.81 10.45
N GLN A 159 -19.53 4.46 10.08
CA GLN A 159 -19.21 3.13 9.57
C GLN A 159 -18.86 2.16 10.69
N TRP A 160 -19.23 0.90 10.47
CA TRP A 160 -18.82 -0.20 11.33
C TRP A 160 -17.30 -0.35 11.31
N GLU A 161 -16.71 -0.46 12.49
CA GLU A 161 -15.28 -0.69 12.70
C GLU A 161 -14.70 -1.82 11.83
N GLU A 162 -15.36 -2.98 11.78
CA GLU A 162 -14.93 -4.10 10.92
C GLU A 162 -14.80 -3.67 9.45
N ILE A 163 -15.75 -2.90 8.93
CA ILE A 163 -15.75 -2.48 7.53
C ILE A 163 -14.60 -1.52 7.26
N ILE A 164 -14.32 -0.61 8.20
CA ILE A 164 -13.17 0.29 8.14
C ILE A 164 -11.87 -0.54 8.09
N MET A 165 -11.72 -1.51 8.99
CA MET A 165 -10.53 -2.37 9.06
C MET A 165 -10.33 -3.22 7.79
N TYR A 166 -11.38 -3.89 7.31
CA TYR A 166 -11.30 -4.70 6.08
C TYR A 166 -11.04 -3.83 4.85
N SER A 167 -11.64 -2.63 4.79
CA SER A 167 -11.40 -1.67 3.71
C SER A 167 -9.96 -1.19 3.72
N ALA A 168 -9.42 -0.82 4.90
CA ALA A 168 -8.03 -0.38 5.04
C ALA A 168 -7.04 -1.47 4.62
N LYS A 169 -7.26 -2.72 5.03
CA LYS A 169 -6.42 -3.86 4.63
C LYS A 169 -6.52 -4.16 3.13
N ALA A 170 -7.73 -4.09 2.55
CA ALA A 170 -7.92 -4.27 1.11
C ALA A 170 -7.27 -3.14 0.29
N LEU A 171 -7.38 -1.89 0.77
CA LEU A 171 -6.71 -0.73 0.20
C LEU A 171 -5.19 -0.87 0.26
N GLU A 172 -4.64 -1.30 1.39
CA GLU A 172 -3.22 -1.61 1.51
C GLU A 172 -2.77 -2.57 0.40
N ASP A 173 -3.47 -3.70 0.23
CA ASP A 173 -3.13 -4.71 -0.80
C ASP A 173 -3.23 -4.13 -2.23
N LEU A 174 -4.23 -3.29 -2.51
CA LEU A 174 -4.39 -2.62 -3.81
C LEU A 174 -3.31 -1.57 -4.08
N MET A 175 -2.83 -0.88 -3.05
CA MET A 175 -1.82 0.18 -3.17
C MET A 175 -0.38 -0.33 -3.09
N ASN A 176 -0.12 -1.48 -2.46
CA ASN A 176 1.24 -1.92 -2.16
C ASN A 176 2.08 -2.20 -3.40
N LYS A 177 1.46 -2.76 -4.45
CA LYS A 177 2.13 -3.14 -5.71
C LYS A 177 1.75 -2.25 -6.90
N SER A 178 1.05 -1.13 -6.67
CA SER A 178 0.66 -0.18 -7.71
C SER A 178 1.52 1.08 -7.69
N TYR A 179 1.72 1.66 -8.88
CA TYR A 179 2.53 2.87 -9.11
C TYR A 179 1.65 4.08 -9.40
N PHE A 180 0.44 4.11 -8.83
CA PHE A 180 -0.45 5.24 -9.00
C PHE A 180 -0.08 6.37 -8.04
N GLY A 181 -0.42 7.60 -8.45
CA GLY A 181 -0.26 8.79 -7.65
C GLY A 181 -1.36 9.80 -7.96
N TYR A 182 -1.23 11.00 -7.41
CA TYR A 182 -2.25 12.04 -7.45
C TYR A 182 -2.71 12.41 -8.87
N GLN A 183 -1.81 12.36 -9.86
CA GLN A 183 -2.14 12.69 -11.27
C GLN A 183 -3.21 11.79 -11.89
N GLN A 184 -3.39 10.58 -11.34
CA GLN A 184 -4.30 9.57 -11.88
C GLN A 184 -5.57 9.43 -11.03
N LEU A 185 -5.44 9.67 -9.73
CA LEU A 185 -6.53 9.64 -8.78
C LEU A 185 -6.22 10.62 -7.65
N GLU A 186 -7.08 11.62 -7.52
CA GLU A 186 -7.00 12.62 -6.46
C GLU A 186 -7.93 12.20 -5.31
N LEU A 187 -7.39 12.15 -4.09
CA LEU A 187 -8.15 11.81 -2.88
C LEU A 187 -8.01 12.92 -1.83
N ASP A 188 -9.08 13.15 -1.07
CA ASP A 188 -9.08 14.14 0.01
C ASP A 188 -8.35 13.57 1.24
N TRP A 189 -7.42 14.34 1.80
CA TRP A 189 -6.65 13.92 2.97
C TRP A 189 -7.41 14.12 4.28
N GLU A 190 -8.24 15.16 4.36
CA GLU A 190 -8.91 15.63 5.59
C GLU A 190 -9.75 14.54 6.28
N PRO A 191 -10.60 13.77 5.55
CA PRO A 191 -11.41 12.76 6.21
C PRO A 191 -10.58 11.58 6.73
N VAL A 192 -9.47 11.25 6.07
CA VAL A 192 -8.52 10.21 6.50
C VAL A 192 -7.77 10.68 7.75
N TYR A 193 -7.40 11.96 7.80
CA TYR A 193 -6.80 12.58 8.98
C TYR A 193 -7.72 12.49 10.19
N GLN A 194 -8.99 12.87 10.03
CA GLN A 194 -9.97 12.78 11.11
C GLN A 194 -10.15 11.35 11.61
N LEU A 195 -10.30 10.38 10.69
CA LEU A 195 -10.44 8.96 11.02
C LEU A 195 -9.21 8.40 11.75
N TYR A 196 -8.01 8.71 11.25
CA TYR A 196 -6.77 8.22 11.85
C TYR A 196 -6.53 8.85 13.22
N HIS A 197 -6.72 10.16 13.34
CA HIS A 197 -6.58 10.88 14.59
C HIS A 197 -7.58 10.38 15.64
N SER A 198 -8.84 10.15 15.25
CA SER A 198 -9.86 9.62 16.17
C SER A 198 -9.56 8.19 16.62
N ALA A 199 -8.99 7.35 15.76
CA ALA A 199 -8.62 5.97 16.09
C ALA A 199 -7.33 5.85 16.92
N SER A 200 -6.36 6.74 16.70
CA SER A 200 -5.07 6.69 17.41
C SER A 200 -5.07 7.45 18.74
N TYR A 201 -5.76 8.59 18.79
CA TYR A 201 -5.67 9.55 19.91
C TYR A 201 -7.04 10.02 20.43
N GLY A 202 -8.13 9.65 19.74
CA GLY A 202 -9.48 9.99 20.17
C GLY A 202 -10.01 9.03 21.24
N LYS A 203 -10.81 9.56 22.17
CA LYS A 203 -11.51 8.78 23.21
C LYS A 203 -12.75 8.03 22.73
N LEU A 204 -13.17 8.24 21.48
CA LEU A 204 -14.50 7.84 20.97
C LEU A 204 -14.48 6.62 20.03
N MET A 205 -13.31 6.18 19.58
CA MET A 205 -13.15 5.01 18.71
C MET A 205 -12.21 3.98 19.35
N GLU A 206 -12.48 3.62 20.60
CA GLU A 206 -11.65 2.66 21.37
C GLU A 206 -11.57 1.27 20.72
N GLU A 207 -12.51 0.94 19.83
CA GLU A 207 -12.55 -0.37 19.15
C GLU A 207 -11.62 -0.46 17.93
N ILE A 208 -11.23 0.68 17.33
CA ILE A 208 -10.35 0.70 16.14
C ILE A 208 -8.92 1.02 16.55
N GLU A 209 -8.05 0.02 16.54
CA GLU A 209 -6.63 0.26 16.76
C GLU A 209 -5.99 1.03 15.59
N GLY A 210 -5.48 2.24 15.85
CA GLY A 210 -4.78 3.06 14.85
C GLY A 210 -3.61 2.35 14.13
N LYS A 211 -2.99 1.35 14.79
CA LYS A 211 -1.95 0.48 14.19
C LYS A 211 -2.43 -0.23 12.92
N ASN A 212 -3.70 -0.65 12.89
CA ASN A 212 -4.29 -1.35 11.74
C ASN A 212 -4.55 -0.43 10.55
N LEU A 213 -4.64 0.88 10.77
CA LEU A 213 -4.86 1.88 9.72
C LEU A 213 -3.55 2.47 9.18
N ARG A 214 -2.49 2.47 9.99
CA ARG A 214 -1.20 3.11 9.72
C ARG A 214 -0.67 2.85 8.31
N ASN A 215 -0.60 1.58 7.93
CA ASN A 215 -0.08 1.16 6.63
C ASN A 215 -0.92 1.64 5.44
N CYS A 216 -2.24 1.69 5.60
CA CYS A 216 -3.16 2.20 4.59
C CYS A 216 -3.00 3.71 4.45
N VAL A 217 -3.05 4.45 5.57
CA VAL A 217 -2.90 5.90 5.62
C VAL A 217 -1.56 6.35 5.02
N PHE A 218 -0.46 5.70 5.40
CA PHE A 218 0.87 5.98 4.86
C PHE A 218 0.95 5.83 3.33
N ARG A 219 0.18 4.91 2.74
CA ARG A 219 0.14 4.71 1.28
C ARG A 219 -0.79 5.69 0.59
N LEU A 220 -1.88 6.10 1.23
CA LEU A 220 -2.85 7.07 0.70
C LEU A 220 -2.23 8.44 0.41
N LYS A 221 -1.17 8.82 1.12
CA LYS A 221 -0.49 10.11 0.91
C LYS A 221 0.02 10.35 -0.52
N ARG A 222 0.18 9.30 -1.32
CA ARG A 222 0.57 9.40 -2.74
C ARG A 222 -0.53 9.97 -3.65
N PHE A 223 -1.78 9.94 -3.20
CA PHE A 223 -2.95 10.37 -3.94
C PHE A 223 -3.41 11.79 -3.54
N TYR A 224 -2.78 12.41 -2.55
CA TYR A 224 -3.09 13.77 -2.14
C TYR A 224 -2.46 14.77 -3.10
N LYS A 225 -3.15 15.88 -3.33
CA LYS A 225 -2.61 16.96 -4.17
C LYS A 225 -1.41 17.60 -3.47
N PRO A 226 -0.32 17.90 -4.20
CA PRO A 226 0.79 18.66 -3.65
C PRO A 226 0.35 20.02 -3.05
N SER A 227 -0.67 20.66 -3.63
CA SER A 227 -1.24 21.93 -3.15
C SER A 227 -1.86 21.86 -1.76
N ASP A 228 -2.20 20.67 -1.27
CA ASP A 228 -2.78 20.50 0.07
C ASP A 228 -1.73 20.34 1.16
N ALA A 229 -0.46 20.13 0.80
CA ALA A 229 0.63 19.96 1.76
C ALA A 229 0.78 21.12 2.77
N PRO A 230 0.62 22.40 2.41
CA PRO A 230 0.61 23.50 3.39
C PRO A 230 -0.53 23.36 4.41
N LYS A 231 -1.75 23.01 3.95
CA LYS A 231 -2.90 22.83 4.84
C LYS A 231 -2.71 21.64 5.78
N ILE A 232 -2.11 20.56 5.27
CA ILE A 232 -1.74 19.38 6.06
C ILE A 232 -0.73 19.80 7.13
N TRP A 233 0.29 20.56 6.75
CA TRP A 233 1.31 21.06 7.66
C TRP A 233 0.72 21.96 8.74
N ASP A 234 -0.13 22.93 8.39
CA ASP A 234 -0.80 23.83 9.35
C ASP A 234 -1.58 23.04 10.42
N LYS A 235 -2.23 21.94 10.04
CA LYS A 235 -2.94 21.06 10.99
C LYS A 235 -2.00 20.25 11.88
N ILE A 236 -0.91 19.72 11.32
CA ILE A 236 0.03 18.90 12.07
C ILE A 236 0.86 19.78 13.02
N GLN A 237 1.22 20.98 12.61
CA GLN A 237 2.05 21.92 13.38
C GLN A 237 1.43 22.29 14.73
N ILE A 238 0.09 22.27 14.85
CA ILE A 238 -0.61 22.50 16.13
C ILE A 238 -0.15 21.52 17.22
N HIS A 239 0.19 20.28 16.84
CA HIS A 239 0.65 19.24 17.76
C HIS A 239 2.10 19.43 18.24
N LEU A 240 2.83 20.42 17.71
CA LEU A 240 4.13 20.80 18.23
C LEU A 240 4.02 21.60 19.55
N SER A 241 2.83 22.12 19.86
CA SER A 241 2.56 22.83 21.10
C SER A 241 2.80 21.91 22.33
N PRO A 242 3.34 22.43 23.45
CA PRO A 242 3.59 21.65 24.69
C PRO A 242 2.36 20.95 25.28
N VAL A 243 1.16 21.33 24.84
CA VAL A 243 -0.12 20.71 25.25
C VAL A 243 -0.30 19.32 24.65
N TYR A 244 0.25 19.08 23.46
CA TYR A 244 0.13 17.82 22.73
C TYR A 244 1.39 16.97 22.88
N SER A 245 1.29 15.68 22.55
CA SER A 245 2.47 14.82 22.60
C SER A 245 3.35 15.04 21.37
N THR A 246 4.65 15.23 21.59
CA THR A 246 5.66 15.19 20.51
C THR A 246 5.61 13.90 19.69
N LYS A 247 5.16 12.78 20.30
CA LYS A 247 4.95 11.51 19.59
C LYS A 247 3.82 11.63 18.57
N GLU A 248 2.70 12.28 18.94
CA GLU A 248 1.54 12.49 18.07
C GLU A 248 1.93 13.30 16.84
N PHE A 249 2.69 14.39 17.07
CA PHE A 249 3.25 15.20 16.00
C PHE A 249 4.08 14.37 15.00
N CYS A 250 5.06 13.60 15.49
CA CYS A 250 5.94 12.80 14.63
C CYS A 250 5.19 11.73 13.83
N ASP A 251 4.21 11.05 14.45
CA ASP A 251 3.43 10.01 13.77
C ASP A 251 2.54 10.62 12.67
N LEU A 252 1.82 11.70 12.98
CA LEU A 252 1.00 12.42 12.00
C LEU A 252 1.85 12.99 10.85
N ALA A 253 3.01 13.56 11.15
CA ALA A 253 3.96 14.05 10.16
C ALA A 253 4.38 12.92 9.19
N LEU A 254 4.76 11.75 9.72
CA LEU A 254 5.16 10.60 8.91
C LEU A 254 4.00 10.08 8.02
N MET A 255 2.79 10.05 8.57
CA MET A 255 1.61 9.52 7.91
C MET A 255 1.09 10.41 6.77
N PHE A 256 1.10 11.74 6.96
CA PHE A 256 0.40 12.66 6.05
C PHE A 256 1.32 13.54 5.21
N LEU A 257 2.56 13.82 5.63
CA LEU A 257 3.44 14.69 4.85
C LEU A 257 3.93 14.00 3.56
N PRO A 258 3.84 14.68 2.41
CA PRO A 258 4.33 14.14 1.14
C PRO A 258 5.85 14.24 1.07
N VAL A 259 6.49 13.10 0.77
CA VAL A 259 7.95 12.95 0.68
C VAL A 259 8.42 12.62 -0.74
N LYS A 260 7.49 12.21 -1.60
CA LYS A 260 7.76 11.81 -2.99
C LYS A 260 7.17 12.84 -3.95
N LEU A 261 7.79 14.01 -3.99
CA LEU A 261 7.47 15.07 -4.94
C LEU A 261 8.70 15.35 -5.79
N THR A 262 8.55 16.12 -6.87
CA THR A 262 9.69 16.64 -7.62
C THR A 262 10.45 17.71 -6.82
N THR A 263 11.70 18.01 -7.18
CA THR A 263 12.51 19.04 -6.50
C THR A 263 11.84 20.42 -6.53
N GLU A 264 11.19 20.78 -7.63
CA GLU A 264 10.45 22.05 -7.76
C GLU A 264 9.21 22.09 -6.86
N GLU A 265 8.45 21.00 -6.79
CA GLU A 265 7.30 20.86 -5.91
C GLU A 265 7.74 20.87 -4.43
N HIS A 266 8.87 20.24 -4.10
CA HIS A 266 9.40 20.25 -2.74
C HIS A 266 9.79 21.65 -2.26
N LYS A 267 10.26 22.53 -3.14
CA LYS A 267 10.57 23.93 -2.83
C LYS A 267 9.31 24.76 -2.56
N LYS A 268 8.20 24.45 -3.21
CA LYS A 268 6.94 25.22 -3.10
C LYS A 268 6.00 24.71 -2.01
N PHE A 269 5.81 23.39 -1.95
CA PHE A 269 4.76 22.75 -1.16
C PHE A 269 5.26 21.62 -0.26
N GLY A 270 6.44 21.08 -0.52
CA GLY A 270 6.92 19.87 0.14
C GLY A 270 7.81 20.15 1.34
N ALA A 271 9.08 19.75 1.22
CA ALA A 271 9.98 19.64 2.36
C ALA A 271 10.49 21.00 2.85
N SER A 272 10.53 22.03 1.99
CA SER A 272 10.94 23.37 2.40
C SER A 272 10.06 23.98 3.51
N LEU A 273 8.81 23.49 3.67
CA LEU A 273 7.88 24.02 4.67
C LEU A 273 8.16 23.49 6.09
N TRP A 274 8.54 22.22 6.20
CA TRP A 274 8.58 21.50 7.48
C TRP A 274 9.97 21.01 7.86
N PHE A 275 10.89 20.87 6.91
CA PHE A 275 12.19 20.25 7.14
C PHE A 275 13.00 21.01 8.21
N ASP A 276 13.16 22.33 8.07
CA ASP A 276 13.95 23.13 9.01
C ASP A 276 13.39 23.06 10.44
N THR A 277 12.07 23.09 10.58
CA THR A 277 11.41 22.98 11.88
C THR A 277 11.63 21.61 12.50
N MET A 278 11.43 20.54 11.73
CA MET A 278 11.59 19.16 12.20
C MET A 278 13.06 18.83 12.47
N TRP A 279 13.99 19.39 11.70
CA TRP A 279 15.42 19.21 11.91
C TRP A 279 15.90 19.94 13.17
N LYS A 280 15.50 21.19 13.39
CA LYS A 280 15.81 21.92 14.64
C LYS A 280 15.26 21.20 15.86
N MET A 281 14.02 20.69 15.76
CA MET A 281 13.44 19.86 16.81
C MET A 281 14.29 18.60 17.04
N TYR A 282 14.71 17.94 15.96
CA TYR A 282 15.59 16.78 16.04
C TYR A 282 16.91 17.12 16.72
N GLU A 283 17.54 18.26 16.45
CA GLU A 283 18.80 18.69 17.08
C GLU A 283 18.66 18.96 18.59
N VAL A 284 17.59 19.66 18.99
CA VAL A 284 17.38 20.11 20.38
C VAL A 284 16.95 18.98 21.29
N VAL A 285 16.12 18.04 20.83
CA VAL A 285 15.57 17.00 21.68
C VAL A 285 16.46 15.74 21.63
N GLU A 286 16.85 15.25 22.80
CA GLU A 286 17.54 13.95 22.93
C GLU A 286 16.59 12.81 22.56
N MET A 287 17.12 11.80 21.86
CA MET A 287 16.36 10.68 21.32
C MET A 287 15.71 9.90 22.46
N SER A 288 14.38 9.95 22.54
CA SER A 288 13.60 9.04 23.40
C SER A 288 12.96 7.94 22.56
N ASP A 289 12.64 6.81 23.19
CA ASP A 289 12.01 5.62 22.61
C ASP A 289 10.85 5.91 21.64
N LYS A 290 10.10 6.99 21.92
CA LYS A 290 8.77 7.18 21.32
C LYS A 290 8.79 7.67 19.88
N TRP A 291 9.89 8.27 19.42
CA TRP A 291 9.99 8.92 18.09
C TRP A 291 11.41 8.88 17.49
N GLY A 292 12.39 8.32 18.20
CA GLY A 292 13.78 8.23 17.74
C GLY A 292 13.98 7.39 16.47
N SER A 293 13.08 6.46 16.15
CA SER A 293 13.16 5.67 14.91
C SER A 293 12.39 6.32 13.74
N GLU A 294 11.28 7.01 14.01
CA GLU A 294 10.36 7.50 12.98
C GLU A 294 10.88 8.73 12.23
N LEU A 295 11.50 9.69 12.92
CA LEU A 295 12.07 10.88 12.28
C LEU A 295 13.27 10.56 11.38
N PRO A 296 14.29 9.78 11.82
CA PRO A 296 15.36 9.37 10.92
C PRO A 296 14.85 8.59 9.71
N ASN A 297 13.82 7.76 9.87
CA ASN A 297 13.19 7.08 8.74
C ASN A 297 12.54 8.05 7.75
N LEU A 298 11.88 9.11 8.23
CA LEU A 298 11.31 10.16 7.39
C LEU A 298 12.39 10.89 6.60
N PHE A 299 13.45 11.36 7.29
CA PHE A 299 14.57 12.07 6.65
C PHE A 299 15.30 11.17 5.65
N ALA A 300 15.56 9.92 6.00
CA ALA A 300 16.15 8.93 5.09
C ALA A 300 15.28 8.72 3.84
N THR A 301 13.95 8.69 4.00
CA THR A 301 13.03 8.55 2.86
C THR A 301 13.03 9.79 1.97
N LEU A 302 13.17 10.98 2.55
CA LEU A 302 13.30 12.24 1.82
C LEU A 302 14.60 12.26 1.00
N ALA A 303 15.73 11.98 1.64
CA ALA A 303 17.04 11.91 0.99
C ALA A 303 17.05 10.87 -0.13
N TYR A 304 16.51 9.67 0.12
CA TYR A 304 16.49 8.60 -0.87
C TYR A 304 15.59 8.92 -2.07
N SER A 305 14.45 9.57 -1.83
CA SER A 305 13.51 9.91 -2.91
C SER A 305 13.98 11.13 -3.71
N ASN A 306 14.73 12.03 -3.08
CA ASN A 306 15.19 13.28 -3.68
C ASN A 306 16.65 13.60 -3.29
N PRO A 307 17.64 12.94 -3.93
CA PRO A 307 19.05 13.18 -3.62
C PRO A 307 19.47 14.63 -3.83
N ASP A 308 18.96 15.28 -4.89
CA ASP A 308 19.37 16.62 -5.31
C ASP A 308 18.54 17.76 -4.68
N PHE A 309 17.68 17.46 -3.70
CA PHE A 309 16.78 18.48 -3.14
C PHE A 309 17.51 19.54 -2.30
N MET A 310 18.44 19.10 -1.46
CA MET A 310 19.18 19.96 -0.52
C MET A 310 20.59 19.43 -0.29
N ASP A 311 21.46 20.29 0.20
CA ASP A 311 22.78 19.88 0.68
C ASP A 311 22.65 19.24 2.07
N TRP A 312 23.05 17.97 2.17
CA TRP A 312 23.02 17.18 3.40
C TRP A 312 24.31 17.32 4.21
N THR A 313 25.37 17.89 3.62
CA THR A 313 26.69 18.06 4.23
C THR A 313 26.67 18.67 5.64
N PRO A 314 25.96 19.79 5.91
CA PRO A 314 25.98 20.41 7.24
C PRO A 314 25.30 19.55 8.33
N LEU A 315 24.55 18.53 7.93
CA LEU A 315 23.79 17.69 8.85
C LEU A 315 24.61 16.48 9.33
N TYR A 316 25.69 16.12 8.61
CA TYR A 316 26.44 14.89 8.87
C TYR A 316 26.99 14.80 10.29
N ASP A 317 27.52 15.89 10.85
CA ASP A 317 28.05 15.89 12.22
C ASP A 317 27.01 15.43 13.24
N THR A 318 25.79 15.98 13.15
CA THR A 318 24.67 15.60 14.00
C THR A 318 24.26 14.15 13.77
N ILE A 319 24.25 13.69 12.52
CA ILE A 319 23.87 12.31 12.14
C ILE A 319 24.86 11.32 12.74
N PHE A 320 26.15 11.47 12.46
CA PHE A 320 27.19 10.56 12.93
C PHE A 320 27.35 10.59 14.44
N THR A 321 27.31 11.77 15.04
CA THR A 321 27.35 11.90 16.50
C THR A 321 26.21 11.12 17.16
N ARG A 322 24.99 11.22 16.61
CA ARG A 322 23.83 10.46 17.11
C ARG A 322 23.95 8.97 16.79
N SER A 323 24.49 8.58 15.64
CA SER A 323 24.76 7.16 15.32
C SER A 323 25.77 6.52 16.27
N ILE A 324 26.86 7.22 16.61
CA ILE A 324 27.87 6.74 17.57
C ILE A 324 27.26 6.56 18.96
N ARG A 325 26.44 7.52 19.41
CA ARG A 325 25.71 7.41 20.68
C ARG A 325 24.70 6.25 20.66
N ALA A 326 23.98 6.08 19.55
CA ALA A 326 22.99 5.01 19.36
C ALA A 326 23.60 3.61 19.42
N MET A 327 24.87 3.45 19.01
CA MET A 327 25.61 2.19 19.12
C MET A 327 25.96 1.81 20.57
N GLY A 328 25.81 2.73 21.53
CA GLY A 328 26.02 2.43 22.96
C GLY A 328 27.44 2.00 23.31
N LEU A 329 28.43 2.41 22.52
CA LEU A 329 29.83 2.00 22.71
C LEU A 329 30.37 2.52 24.06
N SER A 330 30.92 1.62 24.89
CA SER A 330 31.55 1.98 26.15
C SER A 330 32.95 2.54 25.90
N ILE A 331 33.07 3.88 25.88
CA ILE A 331 34.35 4.56 25.59
C ILE A 331 35.28 4.61 26.82
N ARG A 332 34.78 4.29 28.03
CA ARG A 332 35.57 4.29 29.28
C ARG A 332 35.48 2.96 30.01
N GLU A 333 36.62 2.42 30.41
CA GLU A 333 36.69 1.24 31.29
C GLU A 333 35.90 1.50 32.59
N GLY A 334 35.07 0.53 32.98
CA GLY A 334 34.33 0.54 34.24
C GLY A 334 33.02 1.35 34.27
N LYS A 335 32.62 2.05 33.21
CA LYS A 335 31.28 2.67 33.11
C LYS A 335 30.36 1.81 32.25
N VAL A 336 29.49 1.04 32.90
CA VAL A 336 28.36 0.36 32.24
C VAL A 336 27.27 1.40 32.01
N ALA A 337 26.98 1.71 30.74
CA ALA A 337 25.80 2.49 30.39
C ALA A 337 24.56 1.60 30.56
N VAL A 338 23.81 1.81 31.63
CA VAL A 338 22.47 1.22 31.79
C VAL A 338 21.49 2.09 31.01
N GLY A 339 21.49 1.91 29.68
CA GLY A 339 20.52 2.54 28.79
C GLY A 339 19.24 1.70 28.66
N ASP A 340 18.13 2.34 28.33
CA ASP A 340 16.82 1.72 28.07
C ASP A 340 16.70 1.04 26.68
N GLY A 341 17.81 0.92 25.93
CA GLY A 341 17.86 0.29 24.61
C GLY A 341 17.36 1.17 23.45
N THR A 342 16.88 2.37 23.73
CA THR A 342 16.24 3.28 22.76
C THR A 342 17.15 3.75 21.63
N GLY A 343 18.46 3.86 21.89
CA GLY A 343 19.46 4.17 20.88
C GLY A 343 19.48 3.13 19.74
N ALA A 344 19.34 1.84 20.05
CA ALA A 344 19.43 0.76 19.07
C ALA A 344 18.28 0.81 18.03
N GLU A 345 17.08 1.23 18.43
CA GLU A 345 15.94 1.33 17.51
C GLU A 345 16.12 2.43 16.45
N SER A 346 16.82 3.50 16.81
CA SER A 346 17.11 4.61 15.89
C SER A 346 18.19 4.27 14.86
N LEU A 347 19.04 3.26 15.15
CA LEU A 347 20.20 2.91 14.34
C LEU A 347 19.81 2.49 12.91
N GLY A 348 18.69 1.78 12.75
CA GLY A 348 18.21 1.37 11.43
C GLY A 348 17.79 2.54 10.54
N GLY A 349 17.13 3.55 11.12
CA GLY A 349 16.73 4.78 10.41
C GLY A 349 17.94 5.65 10.08
N LEU A 350 18.87 5.79 11.02
CA LEU A 350 20.13 6.52 10.83
C LEU A 350 20.99 5.87 9.74
N ALA A 351 21.15 4.55 9.76
CA ALA A 351 21.89 3.83 8.73
C ALA A 351 21.28 4.03 7.34
N ARG A 352 19.94 4.03 7.24
CA ARG A 352 19.26 4.33 5.97
C ARG A 352 19.53 5.76 5.51
N MET A 353 19.59 6.72 6.43
CA MET A 353 19.89 8.12 6.09
C MET A 353 21.32 8.28 5.58
N VAL A 354 22.30 7.64 6.23
CA VAL A 354 23.68 7.60 5.75
C VAL A 354 23.71 7.03 4.34
N VAL A 355 23.13 5.85 4.12
CA VAL A 355 23.11 5.21 2.78
C VAL A 355 22.42 6.08 1.73
N ALA A 356 21.32 6.75 2.08
CA ALA A 356 20.59 7.63 1.17
C ALA A 356 21.38 8.89 0.77
N THR A 357 22.39 9.27 1.53
CA THR A 357 23.19 10.50 1.35
C THR A 357 24.64 10.20 0.95
N LEU A 358 25.00 8.94 0.68
CA LEU A 358 26.37 8.54 0.30
C LEU A 358 26.79 9.04 -1.08
N GLY A 359 25.85 9.18 -2.02
CA GLY A 359 26.12 9.49 -3.43
C GLY A 359 25.81 10.94 -3.82
N GLY A 360 26.36 11.37 -4.96
CA GLY A 360 26.15 12.69 -5.53
C GLY A 360 27.31 13.67 -5.31
N PRO A 361 27.26 14.87 -5.90
CA PRO A 361 28.29 15.90 -5.75
C PRO A 361 28.41 16.42 -4.30
N TYR A 362 27.34 16.29 -3.52
CA TYR A 362 27.29 16.60 -2.09
C TYR A 362 27.31 15.34 -1.21
N GLY A 363 27.80 14.22 -1.76
CA GLY A 363 27.82 12.94 -1.07
C GLY A 363 28.85 12.91 0.06
N TYR A 364 28.52 12.21 1.14
CA TYR A 364 29.39 12.04 2.31
C TYR A 364 30.82 11.60 1.95
N VAL A 365 31.00 10.72 0.97
CA VAL A 365 32.33 10.22 0.59
C VAL A 365 33.25 11.36 0.14
N PHE A 366 32.71 12.33 -0.60
CA PHE A 366 33.46 13.51 -1.03
C PHE A 366 33.71 14.47 0.14
N ALA A 367 32.72 14.69 1.01
CA ALA A 367 32.89 15.52 2.20
C ALA A 367 33.92 14.95 3.19
N HIS A 368 33.90 13.64 3.42
CA HIS A 368 34.84 12.95 4.30
C HIS A 368 36.26 12.95 3.74
N ASN A 369 36.44 12.68 2.45
CA ASN A 369 37.76 12.76 1.81
C ASN A 369 38.31 14.20 1.87
N ARG A 370 37.46 15.21 1.68
CA ARG A 370 37.86 16.62 1.82
C ARG A 370 38.28 16.98 3.25
N MET A 371 37.64 16.42 4.27
CA MET A 371 38.04 16.59 5.67
C MET A 371 39.32 15.84 6.05
N LEU A 372 39.75 14.85 5.28
CA LEU A 372 41.01 14.12 5.48
C LEU A 372 42.19 14.75 4.72
N GLU A 373 41.91 15.63 3.75
CA GLU A 373 42.90 16.34 2.93
C GLU A 373 43.28 17.71 3.50
N GLU A 374 42.53 18.22 4.48
CA GLU A 374 42.85 19.39 5.33
C GLU A 374 43.51 18.94 6.65
#